data_AF-A0A1I2K3I3-F1
#
_entry.id   AF-A0A1I2K3I3-F1
#
_cell.length_a   1.000
_cell.length_b   1.000
_cell.length_c   1.000
_cell.angle_alpha   90.00
_cell.angle_beta   90.00
_cell.angle_gamma   90.00
#
_symmetry.space_group_name_H-M   'P 1'
#
loop_
_entity.id
_entity.type
_entity.pdbx_description
1 polymer ?
#
loop_
_entity_poly.entity_id
_entity_poly.type
_entity_poly.pdbx_seq_one_letter_code
_entity_poly.pdbx_strand_id
1 'polypeptide(L)' 'MQKTKSRNIEEATQRVRDRIPLEELRHTAKYNDLSPENYKRLIKSAETIALLILSAYISKK' A
#
# COMPACT_ATOMS: atom_id res chain seq x y z
N MET A 1 4.29 -21.48 -7.54
CA MET A 1 5.18 -20.32 -7.34
C MET A 1 4.46 -18.97 -7.19
N GLN A 2 3.32 -18.70 -7.85
CA GLN A 2 2.61 -17.40 -7.72
C GLN A 2 2.02 -17.14 -6.33
N LYS A 3 1.42 -18.15 -5.67
CA LYS A 3 0.84 -18.00 -4.32
C LYS A 3 1.83 -17.48 -3.27
N THR A 4 3.10 -17.88 -3.36
CA THR A 4 4.16 -17.42 -2.45
C THR A 4 4.50 -15.94 -2.66
N LYS A 5 4.51 -15.46 -3.91
CA LYS A 5 4.71 -14.03 -4.20
C LYS A 5 3.54 -13.18 -3.71
N SER A 6 2.30 -13.63 -3.93
CA SER A 6 1.10 -12.91 -3.43
C SER A 6 1.14 -12.78 -1.90
N ARG A 7 1.48 -13.86 -1.19
CA ARG A 7 1.60 -13.86 0.27
C ARG A 7 2.64 -12.85 0.77
N ASN A 8 3.81 -12.79 0.13
CA ASN A 8 4.86 -11.82 0.46
C ASN A 8 4.44 -10.37 0.22
N ILE A 9 3.63 -10.09 -0.82
CA ILE A 9 3.12 -8.75 -1.10
C ILE A 9 2.08 -8.35 -0.05
N GLU A 10 1.15 -9.24 0.28
CA GLU A 10 0.13 -8.98 1.31
C GLU A 10 0.76 -8.74 2.69
N GLU A 11 1.79 -9.52 3.07
CA GLU A 11 2.55 -9.30 4.30
C GLU A 11 3.34 -7.99 4.29
N ALA A 12 3.90 -7.58 3.14
CA ALA A 12 4.54 -6.28 3.01
C ALA A 12 3.53 -5.13 3.17
N THR A 13 2.36 -5.26 2.54
CA THR A 13 1.28 -4.26 2.65
C THR A 13 0.71 -4.20 4.06
N GLN A 14 0.59 -5.33 4.75
CA GLN A 14 0.14 -5.34 6.14
C GLN A 14 1.12 -4.59 7.04
N ARG A 15 2.44 -4.80 6.87
CA ARG A 15 3.47 -4.03 7.59
C ARG A 15 3.37 -2.52 7.37
N VAL A 16 2.94 -2.08 6.19
CA VAL A 16 2.70 -0.63 5.93
C VAL A 16 1.47 -0.14 6.70
N ARG A 17 0.39 -0.92 6.75
CA ARG A 17 -0.80 -0.57 7.54
C ARG A 17 -0.50 -0.47 9.02
N ASP A 18 0.32 -1.37 9.55
CA ASP A 18 0.72 -1.37 10.96
C ASP A 18 1.60 -0.15 11.30
N ARG A 19 2.40 0.33 10.33
CA ARG A 19 3.27 1.51 10.50
C ARG A 19 2.56 2.84 10.26
N ILE A 20 1.52 2.85 9.43
CA ILE A 20 0.77 4.04 9.05
C ILE A 20 -0.71 3.74 9.27
N PRO A 21 -1.17 3.67 10.53
CA PRO A 21 -2.57 3.45 10.82
C PRO A 21 -3.39 4.65 10.36
N LEU A 22 -4.69 4.42 10.14
CA LEU A 22 -5.61 5.44 9.65
C LEU A 22 -5.65 6.67 10.58
N GLU A 23 -5.61 6.46 11.88
CA GLU A 23 -5.64 7.51 12.89
C GLU A 23 -4.44 8.45 12.75
N GLU A 24 -3.23 7.89 12.66
CA GLU A 24 -2.00 8.64 12.39
C GLU A 24 -2.08 9.43 11.07
N LEU A 25 -2.63 8.82 10.02
CA LEU A 25 -2.76 9.49 8.72
C LEU A 25 -3.74 10.67 8.78
N ARG A 26 -4.82 10.58 9.56
CA ARG A 26 -5.83 11.64 9.72
C ARG A 26 -5.28 12.88 10.43
N HIS A 27 -4.19 12.79 11.19
CA HIS A 27 -3.52 13.97 11.74
C HIS A 27 -2.93 14.89 10.65
N THR A 28 -2.77 14.39 9.43
CA THR A 28 -2.41 15.23 8.29
C THR A 28 -3.65 15.90 7.72
N ALA A 29 -3.66 17.23 7.62
CA ALA A 29 -4.81 18.02 7.15
C ALA A 29 -5.42 17.51 5.83
N LYS A 30 -4.59 16.99 4.90
CA LYS A 30 -5.04 16.41 3.63
C LYS A 30 -5.91 15.15 3.77
N TYR A 31 -5.76 14.40 4.86
CA TYR A 31 -6.40 13.10 5.07
C TYR A 31 -7.32 13.08 6.30
N ASN A 32 -7.65 14.25 6.88
CA ASN A 32 -8.44 14.33 8.10
C ASN A 32 -9.80 13.63 7.98
N ASP A 33 -10.49 13.81 6.85
CA ASP A 33 -11.79 13.19 6.55
C ASP A 33 -11.70 11.81 5.88
N LEU A 34 -10.52 11.18 5.89
CA LEU A 34 -10.32 9.92 5.19
C LEU A 34 -11.13 8.80 5.86
N SER A 35 -12.14 8.28 5.17
CA SER A 35 -12.92 7.14 5.66
C SER A 35 -12.09 5.84 5.69
N PRO A 36 -12.46 4.85 6.53
CA PRO A 36 -11.77 3.55 6.56
C PRO A 36 -11.76 2.84 5.20
N GLU A 37 -12.82 2.98 4.41
CA GLU A 37 -12.91 2.42 3.06
C GLU A 37 -11.95 3.12 2.09
N ASN A 38 -11.89 4.46 2.14
CA ASN A 38 -10.99 5.24 1.30
C ASN A 38 -9.53 5.01 1.69
N TYR A 39 -9.23 4.79 2.97
CA TYR A 39 -7.91 4.37 3.42
C TYR A 39 -7.52 3.00 2.85
N LYS A 40 -8.41 2.00 2.92
CA LYS A 40 -8.15 0.67 2.32
C LYS A 40 -7.85 0.78 0.82
N ARG A 41 -8.63 1.59 0.10
CA ARG A 41 -8.42 1.88 -1.33
C ARG A 41 -7.07 2.57 -1.55
N LEU A 42 -6.75 3.61 -0.77
CA LEU A 42 -5.49 4.34 -0.85
C LEU A 42 -4.28 3.40 -0.71
N ILE A 43 -4.27 2.55 0.31
CA ILE A 43 -3.19 1.59 0.53
C ILE A 43 -3.07 0.60 -0.63
N LYS A 44 -4.21 0.10 -1.16
CA LYS A 44 -4.19 -0.85 -2.28
C LYS A 44 -3.73 -0.20 -3.59
N SER A 45 -4.12 1.04 -3.84
CA SER A 45 -3.64 1.82 -4.99
C SER A 45 -2.13 2.10 -4.87
N ALA A 46 -1.66 2.46 -3.67
CA ALA A 46 -0.22 2.66 -3.41
C ALA A 46 0.59 1.38 -3.65
N GLU A 47 0.11 0.22 -3.15
CA GLU A 47 0.71 -1.09 -3.42
C GLU A 47 0.81 -1.34 -4.94
N THR A 48 -0.28 -1.11 -5.67
CA THR A 48 -0.33 -1.34 -7.12
C THR A 48 0.67 -0.45 -7.87
N ILE A 49 0.73 0.84 -7.55
CA ILE A 49 1.66 1.79 -8.18
C ILE A 49 3.11 1.40 -7.86
N ALA A 50 3.42 1.05 -6.61
CA ALA A 50 4.76 0.62 -6.22
C ALA A 50 5.21 -0.64 -6.97
N LEU A 51 4.31 -1.61 -7.15
CA LEU A 51 4.58 -2.81 -7.93
C LEU A 51 4.81 -2.50 -9.41
N LEU A 52 4.05 -1.57 -9.99
CA LEU A 52 4.25 -1.12 -11.37
C LEU A 52 5.61 -0.44 -11.55
N ILE A 53 6.00 0.45 -10.64
CA ILE A 53 7.32 1.11 -10.64
C ILE A 53 8.43 0.06 -10.54
N LEU A 54 8.33 -0.87 -9.60
CA LEU A 54 9.32 -1.92 -9.41
C LEU A 54 9.43 -2.81 -10.65
N SER A 55 8.29 -3.18 -11.24
CA SER A 55 8.26 -4.00 -12.45
C SER A 55 8.89 -3.26 -13.62
N ALA A 56 8.57 -1.98 -13.81
CA ALA A 56 9.18 -1.14 -14.84
C ALA A 56 10.69 -0.98 -14.63
N TYR A 57 11.15 -0.84 -13.39
CA TYR A 57 12.57 -0.73 -13.05
C TYR A 57 13.32 -2.04 -13.32
N ILE A 58 12.74 -3.18 -12.94
CA ILE A 58 13.33 -4.50 -13.22
C ILE A 58 13.36 -4.77 -14.72
N SER A 59 12.29 -4.46 -15.47
CA SER A 59 12.23 -4.68 -16.92
C SER A 59 13.13 -3.75 -17.74
N LYS A 60 13.60 -2.63 -17.17
CA LYS A 60 14.60 -1.75 -17.79
C LYS A 60 16.04 -2.26 -17.64
N LYS A 61 16.26 -3.25 -16.78
CA LYS A 61 17.55 -3.88 -16.51
C LYS A 61 17.70 -5.17 -17.29
#